data_AF-A0A1F6D2J2-F1
#
_entry.id   AF-A0A1F6D2J2-F1
#
_cell.length_a   1.000
_cell.length_b   1.000
_cell.length_c   1.000
_cell.angle_alpha   90.00
_cell.angle_beta   90.00
_cell.angle_gamma   90.00
#
_symmetry.space_group_name_H-M   'P 1'
#
loop_
_entity.id
_entity.type
_entity.pdbx_description
1 polymer ?
#
loop_
_entity_poly.entity_id
_entity_poly.type
_entity_poly.pdbx_seq_one_letter_code
_entity_poly.pdbx_strand_id
1 'polypeptide(L)'
;MAWFLVSHPGITVHCLERAGIRPTTVRFAVGYEDPKDLIAHLVHTARLTIDPQAPGFSDAFASPAEVDAFVKECYLDTHRRYIESKPPFSQLR
;
A
#
# COMPACT_ATOMS: atom_id res chain seq x y z
N MET A 1 -2.78 -6.02 -20.21
CA MET A 1 -4.07 -5.41 -19.81
C MET A 1 -4.35 -5.85 -18.39
N ALA A 2 -4.26 -4.95 -17.41
CA ALA A 2 -4.26 -5.29 -15.99
C ALA A 2 -5.66 -5.69 -15.51
N TRP A 3 -5.81 -6.95 -15.11
CA TRP A 3 -7.00 -7.52 -14.50
C TRP A 3 -6.91 -7.33 -12.99
N PHE A 4 -7.43 -6.23 -12.45
CA PHE A 4 -7.51 -6.06 -11.00
C PHE A 4 -8.69 -5.20 -10.56
N LEU A 5 -9.85 -5.40 -11.17
CA LEU A 5 -11.12 -4.89 -10.66
C LEU A 5 -12.13 -6.05 -10.73
N VAL A 6 -12.51 -6.57 -9.55
CA VAL A 6 -13.75 -7.33 -9.27
C VAL A 6 -14.11 -8.55 -10.16
N SER A 7 -13.25 -9.55 -10.32
CA SER A 7 -13.62 -10.79 -11.04
C SER A 7 -13.40 -12.11 -10.28
N HIS A 8 -13.83 -12.20 -9.02
CA HIS A 8 -14.25 -13.51 -8.50
C HIS A 8 -15.78 -13.60 -8.65
N PRO A 9 -16.31 -14.35 -9.64
CA PRO A 9 -17.75 -14.52 -9.82
C PRO A 9 -18.28 -15.33 -8.64
N GLY A 10 -18.72 -14.65 -7.59
CA GLY A 10 -19.17 -15.28 -6.35
C GLY A 10 -19.11 -14.39 -5.10
N ILE A 11 -18.44 -13.24 -5.17
CA ILE A 11 -18.47 -12.28 -4.07
C ILE A 11 -19.71 -11.39 -4.19
N THR A 12 -20.66 -11.58 -3.27
CA THR A 12 -21.86 -10.73 -3.14
C THR A 12 -21.50 -9.39 -2.49
N VAL A 13 -22.33 -8.37 -2.68
CA VAL A 13 -22.18 -7.05 -2.03
C VAL A 13 -22.05 -7.18 -0.50
N HIS A 14 -22.86 -8.04 0.11
CA HIS A 14 -22.81 -8.33 1.54
C HIS A 14 -21.44 -8.91 1.98
N CYS A 15 -20.80 -9.76 1.16
CA CYS A 15 -19.46 -10.26 1.44
C CYS A 15 -18.39 -9.17 1.34
N LEU A 16 -18.53 -8.22 0.40
CA LEU A 16 -17.63 -7.07 0.28
C LEU A 16 -17.76 -6.16 1.51
N GLU A 17 -18.98 -5.85 1.93
CA GLU A 17 -19.24 -5.01 3.10
C GLU A 17 -18.68 -5.62 4.38
N ARG A 18 -18.89 -6.92 4.61
CA ARG A 18 -18.33 -7.64 5.77
C ARG A 18 -16.81 -7.68 5.76
N ALA A 19 -16.18 -7.64 4.59
CA ALA A 19 -14.73 -7.57 4.44
C ALA A 19 -14.18 -6.12 4.50
N GLY A 20 -15.04 -5.11 4.69
CA GLY A 20 -14.65 -3.70 4.68
C GLY A 20 -14.29 -3.16 3.29
N ILE A 21 -14.66 -3.87 2.22
CA ILE A 21 -14.37 -3.50 0.84
C ILE A 21 -15.52 -2.65 0.32
N ARG A 22 -15.23 -1.38 0.03
CA ARG A 22 -16.17 -0.43 -0.58
C ARG A 22 -15.88 -0.33 -2.09
N PRO A 23 -16.81 0.21 -2.90
CA PRO A 23 -16.55 0.48 -4.32
C PRO A 23 -15.31 1.35 -4.57
N THR A 24 -14.92 2.16 -3.59
CA THR A 24 -13.73 3.00 -3.61
C THR A 24 -12.46 2.31 -3.07
N THR A 25 -12.55 1.06 -2.61
CA THR A 25 -11.39 0.31 -2.12
C THR A 25 -10.50 -0.08 -3.29
N VAL A 26 -9.28 0.47 -3.30
CA VAL A 26 -8.22 0.08 -4.23
C VAL A 26 -7.32 -0.95 -3.55
N ARG A 27 -7.03 -2.05 -4.25
CA ARG A 27 -6.10 -3.08 -3.78
C ARG A 27 -4.81 -3.00 -4.58
N PHE A 28 -3.68 -2.89 -3.88
CA PHE A 28 -2.35 -2.96 -4.46
C PHE A 28 -1.77 -4.36 -4.23
N ALA A 29 -1.17 -4.93 -5.28
CA ALA A 29 -0.26 -6.07 -5.15
C ALA A 29 1.13 -5.55 -5.45
N VAL A 30 2.06 -5.71 -4.51
CA VAL A 30 3.43 -5.21 -4.60
C VAL A 30 4.36 -6.40 -4.49
N GLY A 31 5.32 -6.50 -5.41
CA GLY A 31 6.37 -7.50 -5.45
C GLY A 31 7.72 -6.90 -5.08
N TYR A 32 8.43 -6.39 -6.08
CA TYR A 32 9.80 -5.84 -5.95
C TYR A 32 9.88 -4.35 -6.31
N GLU A 33 8.73 -3.68 -6.46
CA GLU A 33 8.68 -2.25 -6.76
C GLU A 33 9.21 -1.41 -5.59
N ASP A 34 9.80 -0.25 -5.91
CA ASP A 34 10.13 0.74 -4.88
C ASP A 34 8.80 1.31 -4.32
N PRO A 35 8.57 1.23 -2.99
CA PRO A 35 7.34 1.74 -2.40
C PRO A 35 7.14 3.24 -2.63
N LYS A 36 8.21 4.03 -2.79
CA LYS A 36 8.10 5.47 -3.07
C LYS A 36 7.53 5.73 -4.46
N ASP A 37 7.92 4.95 -5.46
CA ASP A 37 7.38 5.07 -6.82
C ASP A 37 5.89 4.76 -6.82
N LEU A 38 5.47 3.72 -6.10
CA LEU A 38 4.06 3.36 -5.98
C LEU A 38 3.24 4.47 -5.30
N ILE A 39 3.74 5.02 -4.19
CA ILE A 39 3.10 6.13 -3.48
C ILE A 39 3.02 7.36 -4.39
N ALA A 40 4.11 7.71 -5.07
CA ALA A 40 4.13 8.85 -5.99
C ALA A 40 3.10 8.71 -7.11
N HIS A 41 3.02 7.53 -7.74
CA HIS A 41 2.02 7.25 -8.77
C HIS A 41 0.59 7.34 -8.23
N LEU A 42 0.34 6.84 -7.02
CA LEU A 42 -0.97 6.94 -6.38
C LEU A 42 -1.39 8.39 -6.13
N VAL A 43 -0.52 9.18 -5.49
CA VAL A 43 -0.80 10.60 -5.20
C VAL A 43 -1.01 11.38 -6.50
N HIS A 44 -0.19 11.15 -7.52
CA HIS A 44 -0.33 11.80 -8.81
C HIS A 44 -1.65 11.42 -9.51
N THR A 45 -2.02 10.14 -9.47
CA THR A 45 -3.29 9.66 -10.03
C THR A 45 -4.47 10.29 -9.31
N ALA A 46 -4.45 10.36 -7.97
CA ALA A 46 -5.49 11.01 -7.19
C ALA A 46 -5.63 12.48 -7.54
N ARG A 47 -4.50 13.20 -7.67
CA ARG A 47 -4.48 14.61 -8.08
C ARG A 47 -5.10 14.83 -9.46
N LEU A 48 -4.88 13.92 -10.41
CA LEU A 48 -5.43 14.05 -11.76
C LEU A 48 -6.89 13.62 -11.88
N THR A 49 -7.35 12.68 -11.05
CA THR A 49 -8.65 12.00 -11.25
C THR A 49 -9.70 12.33 -10.20
N ILE A 50 -9.28 12.70 -8.98
CA ILE A 50 -10.17 12.95 -7.85
C ILE A 50 -10.26 14.44 -7.55
N ASP A 51 -9.14 15.16 -7.52
CA ASP A 51 -9.13 16.61 -7.21
C ASP A 51 -10.06 17.46 -8.10
N PRO A 52 -10.27 17.18 -9.40
CA PRO A 52 -11.22 17.95 -10.21
C PRO A 52 -12.67 17.90 -9.70
N GLN A 53 -13.05 16.83 -9.01
CA GLN A 53 -14.39 16.63 -8.44
C GLN A 53 -14.42 16.88 -6.92
N ALA A 54 -13.27 16.74 -6.25
CA ALA A 54 -13.11 16.97 -4.82
C ALA A 54 -11.80 17.75 -4.56
N PRO A 55 -11.80 19.08 -4.72
CA PRO A 55 -10.59 19.89 -4.56
C PRO A 55 -9.92 19.70 -3.20
N GLY A 56 -8.60 19.53 -3.20
CA GLY A 56 -7.80 19.31 -1.98
C GLY A 56 -7.78 17.86 -1.49
N PHE A 57 -8.42 16.91 -2.19
CA PHE A 57 -8.35 15.49 -1.81
C PHE A 57 -6.91 14.99 -1.74
N SER A 58 -6.07 15.31 -2.74
CA SER A 58 -4.68 14.86 -2.78
C SER A 58 -3.76 15.53 -1.74
N ASP A 59 -4.21 16.59 -1.08
CA ASP A 59 -3.44 17.27 -0.03
C ASP A 59 -3.52 16.55 1.33
N ALA A 60 -4.40 15.56 1.46
CA ALA A 60 -4.51 14.70 2.65
C ALA A 60 -3.43 13.60 2.71
N PHE A 61 -2.66 13.40 1.64
CA PHE A 61 -1.53 12.47 1.65
C PHE A 61 -0.33 13.06 2.40
N ALA A 62 0.51 12.18 2.93
CA ALA A 62 1.74 12.57 3.61
C ALA A 62 2.65 13.41 2.69
N SER A 63 3.34 14.38 3.27
CA SER A 63 4.34 15.17 2.56
C SER A 63 5.52 14.29 2.10
N PRO A 64 6.31 14.73 1.10
CA PRO A 64 7.45 13.95 0.62
C PRO A 64 8.44 13.56 1.73
N ALA A 65 8.70 14.47 2.68
CA ALA A 65 9.60 14.20 3.80
C ALA A 65 9.02 13.15 4.76
N GLU A 66 7.71 13.18 5.01
CA GLU A 66 7.03 12.16 5.82
C GLU A 66 7.03 10.80 5.13
N VAL A 67 6.83 10.75 3.81
CA VAL A 67 6.93 9.51 3.03
C VAL A 67 8.33 8.92 3.12
N ASP A 68 9.38 9.73 2.91
CA ASP A 68 10.76 9.27 3.02
C ASP A 68 11.08 8.73 4.43
N ALA A 69 10.63 9.44 5.47
CA ALA A 69 10.80 9.02 6.86
C ALA A 69 10.06 7.70 7.13
N PHE A 70 8.80 7.60 6.71
CA PHE A 70 7.96 6.43 6.90
C PHE A 70 8.54 5.19 6.21
N VAL A 71 8.94 5.33 4.94
CA VAL A 71 9.54 4.22 4.18
C VAL A 71 10.82 3.75 4.86
N LYS A 72 11.71 4.68 5.25
CA LYS A 72 12.94 4.34 5.97
C LYS A 72 12.65 3.60 7.28
N GLU A 73 11.71 4.09 8.08
CA GLU A 73 11.31 3.47 9.34
C GLU A 73 10.83 2.03 9.13
N CYS A 74 9.90 1.82 8.18
CA CYS A 74 9.37 0.49 7.88
C CYS A 74 10.48 -0.49 7.46
N TYR A 75 11.41 -0.07 6.60
CA TYR A 75 12.52 -0.92 6.18
C TYR A 75 13.42 -1.30 7.36
N LEU A 76 13.85 -0.33 8.16
CA LEU A 76 14.76 -0.56 9.28
C LEU A 76 14.11 -1.42 10.36
N ASP A 77 12.86 -1.14 10.72
CA ASP A 77 12.14 -1.90 11.74
C ASP A 77 11.88 -3.35 11.29
N THR A 78 11.45 -3.54 10.04
CA THR A 78 11.24 -4.89 9.48
C THR A 78 12.54 -5.69 9.47
N HIS A 79 13.64 -5.08 9.02
CA HIS A 79 14.92 -5.78 8.94
C HIS A 79 15.51 -6.09 10.32
N ARG A 80 15.35 -5.17 11.28
CA ARG A 80 15.70 -5.40 12.69
C ARG A 80 14.97 -6.62 13.25
N ARG A 81 13.64 -6.66 13.12
CA ARG A 81 12.81 -7.80 13.57
C ARG A 81 13.23 -9.10 12.88
N TYR A 82 13.56 -9.04 11.59
CA TYR A 82 14.06 -10.19 10.84
C TYR A 82 15.35 -10.74 11.44
N ILE A 83 16.34 -9.89 11.72
CA ILE A 83 17.61 -10.29 12.33
C ILE A 83 17.37 -10.87 13.73
N GLU A 84 16.59 -10.19 14.57
CA GLU A 84 16.27 -10.62 15.93
C GLU A 84 15.51 -11.95 15.96
N SER A 85 14.77 -12.29 14.90
CA SER A 85 14.07 -13.58 14.77
C SER A 85 14.99 -14.76 14.43
N LYS A 86 16.24 -14.52 14.04
CA LYS A 86 17.15 -15.59 13.64
C LYS A 86 17.81 -16.23 14.86
N PRO A 87 17.98 -17.56 14.85
CA PRO A 87 18.78 -18.20 15.88
C PRO A 87 20.22 -17.70 15.83
N PRO A 88 20.92 -17.62 16.97
CA PRO A 88 22.33 -17.30 17.00
C PRO A 88 23.12 -18.32 16.17
N PHE A 89 24.25 -17.89 15.61
CA PHE A 89 25.09 -18.75 14.76
C PHE A 89 25.50 -20.06 15.46
N SER A 90 25.70 -20.04 16.77
CA SER A 90 26.01 -21.23 17.58
C SER A 90 24.92 -22.31 17.58
N GLN A 91 23.70 -21.99 17.12
CA GLN A 91 22.57 -22.92 17.00
C GLN A 91 22.31 -23.32 15.55
N LEU A 92 23.07 -22.79 14.58
CA LEU A 92 23.02 -23.23 13.19
C LEU A 92 23.89 -24.50 13.06
N ARG A 93 23.33 -25.56 12.46
CA ARG A 93 24.00 -26.85 12.22
C ARG A 93 24.72 -26.87 10.88
#